data_AF-A0A645EHL6-F1
#
_entry.id   AF-A0A645EHL6-F1
#
_cell.length_a   1.000
_cell.length_b   1.000
_cell.length_c   1.000
_cell.angle_alpha   90.00
_cell.angle_beta   90.00
_cell.angle_gamma   90.00
#
_symmetry.space_group_name_H-M   'P 1'
#
loop_
_entity.id
_entity.type
_entity.pdbx_description
1 polymer ?
#
loop_
_entity_poly.entity_id
_entity_poly.type
_entity_poly.pdbx_seq_one_letter_code
_entity_poly.pdbx_strand_id
1 'polypeptide(L)'
;MEAAGLITGHRDKQGSRPEKAVYQVHGAGADKFRELLLQTLQIEYRPTLDIDGTLYFPDALEEGALADSLRRHAARLKQILSGAGSP
;
A
#
# COMPACT_ATOMS: atom_id res chain seq x y z
N MET A 1 19.72 -7.38 -9.54
CA MET A 1 19.67 -7.46 -8.06
C MET A 1 21.02 -7.87 -7.47
N GLU A 2 21.69 -8.91 -7.98
CA GLU A 2 23.07 -9.25 -7.56
C GLU A 2 24.09 -8.15 -7.85
N ALA A 3 24.12 -7.64 -9.09
CA ALA A 3 25.00 -6.52 -9.48
C ALA A 3 24.74 -5.22 -8.68
N ALA A 4 23.56 -5.12 -8.05
CA ALA A 4 23.18 -4.01 -7.18
C ALA A 4 23.39 -4.33 -5.68
N GLY A 5 23.95 -5.49 -5.33
CA GLY A 5 24.22 -5.89 -3.95
C GLY A 5 22.97 -6.19 -3.10
N LEU A 6 21.80 -6.33 -3.71
CA LEU A 6 20.53 -6.53 -2.98
C LEU A 6 20.31 -8.01 -2.62
N ILE A 7 20.87 -8.91 -3.41
CA ILE A 7 20.83 -10.36 -3.18
C ILE A 7 22.22 -10.94 -3.41
N THR A 8 22.53 -12.03 -2.73
CA THR A 8 23.65 -12.91 -3.07
C THR A 8 23.09 -14.16 -3.75
N GLY A 9 23.81 -14.68 -4.74
CA GLY A 9 23.45 -15.92 -5.39
C GLY A 9 24.61 -16.89 -5.44
N HIS A 10 24.29 -18.18 -5.32
CA HIS A 10 25.22 -19.27 -5.57
C HIS A 10 24.53 -20.35 -6.38
N ARG A 11 25.33 -21.15 -7.08
CA ARG A 11 24.82 -22.33 -7.78
C ARG A 11 24.97 -23.55 -6.89
N ASP A 12 23.87 -24.23 -6.64
CA ASP A 12 23.85 -25.49 -5.91
C ASP A 12 23.65 -26.65 -6.89
N LYS A 13 24.41 -27.72 -6.70
CA LYS A 13 24.32 -28.95 -7.50
C LYS A 13 24.27 -30.15 -6.56
N GLN A 14 23.09 -30.76 -6.46
CA GLN A 14 22.92 -31.99 -5.70
C GLN A 14 23.04 -33.21 -6.62
N GLY A 15 24.23 -33.83 -6.58
CA GLY A 15 24.52 -35.08 -7.28
C GLY A 15 24.38 -34.95 -8.80
N SER A 16 23.56 -35.82 -9.40
CA SER A 16 23.31 -35.87 -10.84
C SER A 16 22.19 -34.92 -11.32
N ARG A 17 21.61 -34.11 -10.42
CA ARG A 17 20.57 -33.15 -10.80
C ARG A 17 21.16 -31.91 -11.50
N PRO A 18 20.36 -31.24 -12.35
CA PRO A 18 20.74 -29.95 -12.93
C PRO A 18 21.05 -28.90 -11.85
N GLU A 19 21.97 -27.99 -12.16
CA GLU A 19 22.32 -26.88 -11.28
C GLU A 19 21.12 -25.98 -11.02
N LYS A 20 20.97 -25.54 -9.76
CA LYS A 20 19.97 -24.55 -9.34
C LYS A 20 20.68 -23.29 -8.85
N ALA A 21 20.22 -22.13 -9.31
CA ALA A 21 20.60 -20.87 -8.70
C ALA A 21 19.77 -20.65 -7.41
N VAL A 22 20.45 -20.44 -6.29
CA VAL A 22 19.85 -20.13 -5.00
C VAL A 22 20.22 -18.70 -4.64
N TYR A 23 19.20 -17.89 -4.37
CA TYR A 23 19.35 -16.48 -4.05
C TYR A 23 18.94 -16.20 -2.61
N GLN A 24 19.69 -15.35 -1.93
CA GLN A 24 19.39 -14.89 -0.59
C GLN A 24 19.41 -13.36 -0.55
N VAL A 25 18.44 -12.77 0.14
CA VAL A 25 18.40 -11.32 0.33
C VAL A 25 19.58 -10.90 1.21
N HIS A 26 20.35 -9.93 0.73
CA HIS A 26 21.42 -9.30 1.49
C HIS A 26 20.85 -8.17 2.37
N GLY A 27 21.59 -7.72 3.39
CA GLY A 27 21.12 -6.65 4.30
C GLY A 27 20.64 -5.40 3.55
N ALA A 28 21.41 -4.96 2.54
CA ALA A 28 21.03 -3.84 1.66
C ALA A 28 19.72 -4.09 0.87
N GLY A 29 19.43 -5.34 0.52
CA GLY A 29 18.16 -5.72 -0.11
C GLY A 29 16.97 -5.62 0.84
N ALA A 30 17.14 -6.04 2.09
CA ALA A 30 16.12 -5.91 3.12
C ALA A 30 15.83 -4.43 3.43
N ASP A 31 16.87 -3.59 3.50
CA ASP A 31 16.71 -2.15 3.71
C ASP A 31 16.03 -1.47 2.52
N LYS A 32 16.42 -1.82 1.29
CA LYS A 32 15.73 -1.31 0.09
C LYS A 32 14.27 -1.74 0.03
N PHE A 33 13.97 -2.97 0.44
CA PHE A 33 12.60 -3.46 0.53
C PHE A 33 11.78 -2.67 1.56
N ARG A 34 12.36 -2.36 2.73
CA ARG A 34 11.72 -1.52 3.75
C ARG A 34 11.47 -0.11 3.21
N GLU A 35 12.43 0.49 2.51
CA GLU A 35 12.27 1.81 1.87
C GLU A 35 11.09 1.81 0.89
N LEU A 36 10.98 0.78 0.04
CA LEU A 36 9.87 0.64 -0.90
C LEU A 36 8.53 0.52 -0.18
N LEU A 37 8.46 -0.25 0.91
CA LEU A 37 7.24 -0.33 1.72
C LEU A 37 6.88 1.03 2.34
N LEU A 38 7.85 1.78 2.84
CA LEU A 38 7.61 3.13 3.36
C LEU A 38 7.15 4.10 2.26
N GLN A 39 7.64 3.96 1.03
CA GLN A 39 7.15 4.72 -0.12
C GLN A 39 5.69 4.38 -0.44
N THR A 40 5.26 3.12 -0.27
CA THR A 40 3.84 2.76 -0.44
C THR A 40 2.92 3.33 0.66
N LEU A 41 3.49 3.72 1.81
CA LEU A 41 2.75 4.46 2.84
C LEU A 41 2.53 5.93 2.46
N GLN A 42 3.24 6.46 1.45
CA GLN A 42 2.92 7.74 0.84
C GLN A 42 1.70 7.54 -0.07
N ILE A 43 0.56 7.26 0.55
CA ILE A 43 -0.72 7.13 -0.13
C ILE A 43 -1.02 8.51 -0.73
N GLU A 44 -0.86 8.65 -2.04
CA GLU A 44 -1.62 9.65 -2.79
C GLU A 44 -3.09 9.20 -2.72
N TYR A 45 -3.74 9.51 -1.60
CA TYR A 45 -5.15 9.23 -1.41
C TYR A 45 -5.91 10.16 -2.34
N ARG A 46 -6.11 9.71 -3.58
CA ARG A 46 -7.14 10.23 -4.46
C ARG A 46 -8.38 9.44 -4.09
N PRO A 47 -9.30 10.01 -3.29
CA PRO A 47 -10.54 9.30 -3.08
C PRO A 47 -11.21 9.20 -4.45
N THR A 48 -11.32 7.98 -4.98
CA THR A 48 -12.22 7.68 -6.09
C THR A 48 -13.60 7.78 -5.48
N LEU A 49 -14.10 9.01 -5.43
CA LEU A 49 -15.42 9.25 -4.94
C LEU A 49 -16.32 9.03 -6.15
N ASP A 50 -17.14 7.98 -6.12
CA ASP A 50 -18.35 7.90 -6.98
C ASP A 50 -19.34 9.06 -6.71
N ILE A 51 -18.94 10.03 -5.88
CA ILE A 51 -19.62 11.29 -5.60
C ILE A 51 -19.70 12.19 -6.82
N ASP A 52 -19.00 11.91 -7.93
CA ASP A 52 -19.07 12.77 -9.12
C ASP A 52 -20.54 12.97 -9.55
N GLY A 53 -21.35 11.92 -9.50
CA GLY A 53 -22.80 12.03 -9.71
C GLY A 53 -23.50 12.88 -8.65
N THR A 54 -23.14 12.70 -7.37
CA THR A 54 -23.67 13.46 -6.23
C THR A 54 -23.30 14.95 -6.26
N LEU A 55 -22.10 15.30 -6.77
CA LEU A 55 -21.64 16.67 -6.98
C LEU A 55 -22.25 17.29 -8.23
N TYR A 56 -22.54 16.47 -9.24
CA TYR A 56 -23.17 16.90 -10.48
C TYR A 56 -24.68 17.12 -10.33
N PHE A 57 -25.33 16.35 -9.45
CA PHE A 57 -26.77 16.45 -9.16
C PHE A 57 -27.04 16.76 -7.66
N PRO A 58 -26.56 17.89 -7.12
CA PRO A 58 -26.74 18.20 -5.70
C PRO A 58 -28.21 18.38 -5.32
N ASP A 59 -29.03 18.84 -6.27
CA ASP A 59 -30.47 19.09 -6.07
C ASP A 59 -31.31 17.80 -5.97
N ALA A 60 -30.74 16.65 -6.34
CA ALA A 60 -31.41 15.35 -6.19
C ALA A 60 -31.28 14.79 -4.75
N LEU A 61 -30.57 15.48 -3.88
CA LEU A 61 -30.31 15.07 -2.50
C LEU A 61 -31.13 15.92 -1.53
N GLU A 62 -31.45 15.33 -0.39
CA GLU A 62 -31.92 16.10 0.75
C GLU A 62 -30.84 17.10 1.19
N GLU A 63 -31.29 18.29 1.61
CA GLU A 63 -30.40 19.34 2.10
C GLU A 63 -29.51 18.80 3.22
N GLY A 64 -28.19 18.98 3.09
CA GLY A 64 -27.22 18.54 4.09
C GLY A 64 -26.79 17.06 3.98
N ALA A 65 -27.42 16.23 3.16
CA ALA A 65 -27.07 14.80 3.03
C ALA A 65 -25.60 14.58 2.62
N LEU A 66 -25.10 15.40 1.70
CA LEU A 66 -23.70 15.40 1.28
C LEU A 66 -22.75 15.77 2.43
N ALA A 67 -23.07 16.85 3.15
CA ALA A 67 -22.26 17.34 4.27
C ALA A 67 -22.18 16.29 5.40
N ASP A 68 -23.29 15.62 5.69
CA ASP A 68 -23.34 14.58 6.72
C ASP A 68 -22.57 13.32 6.32
N SER A 69 -22.63 12.94 5.03
CA SER A 69 -21.80 11.84 4.51
C SER A 69 -20.32 12.14 4.67
N LEU A 70 -19.88 13.35 4.29
CA LEU A 70 -18.50 13.82 4.43
C LEU A 70 -18.05 13.87 5.91
N ARG A 71 -18.91 14.36 6.81
CA ARG A 71 -18.63 14.37 8.27
C ARG A 71 -18.41 12.96 8.82
N ARG A 72 -19.26 11.99 8.46
CA ARG A 72 -19.10 10.58 8.85
C ARG A 72 -17.81 9.97 8.31
N HIS A 73 -17.44 10.30 7.07
CA HIS A 73 -16.17 9.84 6.49
C HIS A 73 -14.96 10.41 7.24
N ALA A 74 -14.96 11.72 7.51
CA ALA A 74 -13.91 12.36 8.28
C ALA A 74 -13.77 11.78 9.69
N ALA A 75 -14.89 11.46 10.36
CA ALA A 75 -14.87 10.81 11.68
C ALA A 75 -14.22 9.42 11.64
N ARG A 76 -14.53 8.59 10.64
CA ARG A 76 -13.90 7.28 10.46
C ARG A 76 -12.40 7.40 10.22
N LEU A 77 -11.97 8.33 9.37
CA LEU A 77 -10.54 8.58 9.16
C LEU A 77 -9.84 8.99 10.46
N LYS A 78 -10.45 9.86 11.27
CA LYS A 78 -9.90 10.24 12.57
C LYS A 78 -9.77 9.06 13.53
N GLN A 79 -10.75 8.13 13.55
CA GLN A 79 -10.68 6.91 14.38
C GLN A 79 -9.56 5.96 13.95
N ILE A 80 -9.35 5.81 12.64
CA ILE A 80 -8.23 5.03 12.11
C ILE A 80 -6.91 5.66 12.54
N LEU A 81 -6.78 6.98 12.40
CA LEU A 81 -5.58 7.73 12.79
C LEU A 81 -5.31 7.70 14.30
N SER A 82 -6.35 7.61 15.13
CA SER A 82 -6.20 7.52 16.58
C SER A 82 -5.89 6.11 17.08
N GLY A 83 -5.74 5.13 16.19
CA GLY A 83 -5.49 3.72 16.54
C GLY A 83 -6.67 3.00 17.20
N ALA A 84 -7.84 3.63 17.24
CA ALA A 84 -9.03 3.09 17.91
C ALA A 84 -9.84 2.11 17.03
N GLY A 85 -9.36 1.84 15.81
CA GLY A 85 -10.00 0.97 14.81
C GLY A 85 -9.29 -0.38 14.56
N SER A 86 -8.27 -0.74 15.34
CA SER A 86 -7.63 -2.06 15.24
C SER A 86 -8.39 -3.09 16.10
N PRO A 87 -8.84 -4.22 15.55
CA PRO A 87 -9.12 -5.41 16.37
C PRO A 87 -7.85 -5.97 17.02
#